data_AF-A0A937NI98-F1
#
_entry.id   AF-A0A937NI98-F1
#
_cell.length_a   1.000
_cell.length_b   1.000
_cell.length_c   1.000
_cell.angle_alpha   90.00
_cell.angle_beta   90.00
_cell.angle_gamma   90.00
#
_symmetry.space_group_name_H-M   'P 1'
#
loop_
_entity.id
_entity.type
_entity.pdbx_description
1 polymer ?
#
loop_
_entity_poly.entity_id
_entity_poly.type
_entity_poly.pdbx_seq_one_letter_code
_entity_poly.pdbx_strand_id
1 'polypeptide(L)'
;MKLKATRHLLIVTVSLLATLTIAVIVVGAGSWKPSSTPLPPPTPGPPPTSAPYKPEGGEPVRNRDEAIQRALLIESGSAVREQPLTRELLAANLDMVIVERYATRQEASDVYGFGTWTEPGVMSEPVWVVRIKGKACLMTVGGGYGFEEAGCVESDGVTYVISQKTGYLLAMSTSAQPWSERLAGD
;
A
#
# COMPACT_ATOMS: atom_id res chain seq x y z
N MET A 1 24.07 25.32 49.49
CA MET A 1 23.18 24.13 49.64
C MET A 1 22.70 23.78 48.24
N LYS A 2 23.43 22.96 47.48
CA LYS A 2 23.40 21.47 47.39
C LYS A 2 22.09 20.89 46.81
N LEU A 3 22.21 20.54 45.52
CA LEU A 3 21.81 19.30 44.84
C LEU A 3 20.41 18.72 45.08
N LYS A 4 19.61 18.65 44.01
CA LYS A 4 18.84 17.44 43.59
C LYS A 4 18.13 17.68 42.24
N ALA A 5 18.90 18.08 41.23
CA ALA A 5 18.60 17.74 39.85
C ALA A 5 19.27 16.39 39.54
N THR A 6 18.88 15.72 38.46
CA THR A 6 19.49 14.47 37.94
C THR A 6 19.30 13.21 38.80
N ARG A 7 18.16 12.52 38.68
CA ARG A 7 18.13 11.07 38.99
C ARG A 7 17.03 10.20 38.40
N HIS A 8 16.16 10.69 37.51
CA HIS A 8 15.08 9.85 36.93
C HIS A 8 15.09 9.76 35.39
N LEU A 9 16.13 10.29 34.73
CA LEU A 9 16.25 10.27 33.26
C LEU A 9 17.25 9.22 32.73
N LEU A 10 17.62 8.22 33.53
CA LEU A 10 18.73 7.29 33.21
C LEU A 10 18.41 5.82 33.48
N ILE A 11 17.12 5.45 33.52
CA ILE A 11 16.66 4.09 33.85
C ILE A 11 15.60 3.63 32.84
N VAL A 12 15.88 3.71 31.54
CA VAL A 12 15.19 2.86 30.52
C VAL A 12 16.13 2.56 29.32
N THR A 13 17.20 3.34 29.12
CA THR A 13 18.11 3.19 27.97
C THR A 13 19.17 2.09 28.08
N VAL A 14 19.16 1.24 29.12
CA VAL A 14 20.18 0.19 29.32
C VAL A 14 19.53 -1.15 29.69
N SER A 15 18.67 -1.70 28.83
CA SER A 15 18.12 -3.06 29.04
C SER A 15 17.93 -3.87 27.76
N LEU A 16 18.68 -3.59 26.69
CA LEU A 16 18.71 -4.48 25.52
C LEU A 16 20.14 -4.65 24.95
N LEU A 17 21.13 -4.75 25.83
CA LEU A 17 22.52 -4.97 25.45
C LEU A 17 23.23 -5.98 26.38
N ALA A 18 22.76 -7.23 26.38
CA ALA A 18 23.48 -8.39 26.92
C ALA A 18 22.68 -9.66 26.55
N THR A 19 23.10 -10.50 25.60
CA THR A 19 23.98 -11.67 25.79
C THR A 19 23.76 -12.50 24.50
N LEU A 20 24.73 -13.07 23.81
CA LEU A 20 25.50 -14.23 24.26
C LEU A 20 26.62 -14.49 23.22
N THR A 21 27.87 -14.33 23.62
CA THR A 21 29.06 -14.74 22.86
C THR A 21 29.49 -16.16 23.24
N ILE A 22 29.65 -17.00 22.23
CA ILE A 22 30.77 -17.94 21.96
C ILE A 22 31.45 -18.62 23.17
N ALA A 23 31.37 -19.95 23.23
CA ALA A 23 32.52 -20.89 23.16
C ALA A 23 32.18 -22.22 23.84
N VAL A 24 32.16 -23.32 23.09
CA VAL A 24 32.57 -24.62 23.64
C VAL A 24 33.48 -25.30 22.60
N ILE A 25 34.77 -25.27 22.91
CA ILE A 25 35.80 -26.14 22.34
C ILE A 25 35.69 -27.47 23.10
N VAL A 26 35.53 -28.58 22.39
CA VAL A 26 35.89 -29.91 22.92
C VAL A 26 36.91 -30.51 21.96
N VAL A 27 38.13 -30.67 22.47
CA VAL A 27 39.22 -31.40 21.83
C VAL A 27 39.12 -32.88 22.21
N GLY A 28 39.03 -33.73 21.19
CA GLY A 28 39.88 -34.91 21.00
C GLY A 28 39.74 -36.13 21.93
N ALA A 29 39.23 -37.23 21.37
CA ALA A 29 39.84 -38.55 21.48
C ALA A 29 39.22 -39.50 20.43
N GLY A 30 40.06 -40.34 19.82
CA GLY A 30 39.60 -41.56 19.13
C GLY A 30 39.69 -41.53 17.61
N SER A 31 40.82 -41.99 17.10
CA SER A 31 40.97 -42.53 15.76
C SER A 31 39.93 -43.63 15.48
N TRP A 32 39.38 -43.66 14.27
CA TRP A 32 39.24 -44.82 13.36
C TRP A 32 38.47 -44.38 12.10
N LYS A 33 39.11 -44.48 10.94
CA LYS A 33 38.48 -44.33 9.61
C LYS A 33 37.71 -45.60 9.27
N PRO A 34 36.48 -45.47 8.75
CA PRO A 34 36.06 -46.26 7.61
C PRO A 34 35.78 -45.34 6.42
N SER A 35 36.32 -45.71 5.27
CA SER A 35 36.09 -45.08 3.97
C SER A 35 34.59 -44.96 3.68
N SER A 36 34.04 -43.75 3.69
CA SER A 36 32.65 -43.49 3.27
C SER A 36 32.65 -42.98 1.84
N THR A 37 32.20 -43.83 0.93
CA THR A 37 31.78 -43.47 -0.42
C THR A 37 30.78 -42.29 -0.34
N PRO A 38 30.89 -41.24 -1.16
CA PRO A 38 29.91 -40.16 -1.16
C PRO A 38 28.54 -40.72 -1.56
N LEU A 39 27.50 -40.49 -0.74
CA LEU A 39 26.13 -40.74 -1.17
C LEU A 39 25.79 -39.82 -2.35
N PRO A 40 25.09 -40.32 -3.39
CA PRO A 40 24.59 -39.45 -4.44
C PRO A 40 23.68 -38.38 -3.83
N PRO A 41 23.73 -37.14 -4.32
CA PRO A 41 22.88 -36.07 -3.83
C PRO A 41 21.40 -36.47 -4.01
N PRO A 42 20.52 -36.16 -3.04
CA PRO A 42 19.10 -36.46 -3.18
C PRO A 42 18.56 -35.74 -4.43
N THR A 43 17.82 -36.49 -5.25
CA THR A 43 17.12 -35.94 -6.41
C THR A 43 16.26 -34.75 -5.98
N PRO A 44 16.40 -33.56 -6.60
CA PRO A 44 15.50 -32.45 -6.32
C PRO A 44 14.06 -32.88 -6.53
N GLY A 45 13.22 -32.71 -5.51
CA GLY A 45 11.77 -32.89 -5.65
C GLY A 45 11.21 -31.94 -6.72
N PRO A 46 10.03 -32.25 -7.29
CA PRO A 46 9.37 -31.32 -8.19
C PRO A 46 9.23 -29.95 -7.50
N PRO A 47 9.41 -28.84 -8.24
CA PRO A 47 9.26 -27.51 -7.67
C PRO A 47 7.86 -27.40 -7.06
N PRO A 48 7.71 -26.75 -5.89
CA PRO A 48 6.41 -26.54 -5.30
C PRO A 48 5.50 -25.85 -6.31
N THR A 49 4.37 -26.48 -6.64
CA THR A 49 3.33 -25.86 -7.45
C THR A 49 2.91 -24.58 -6.74
N SER A 50 3.26 -23.43 -7.31
CA SER A 50 2.80 -22.15 -6.79
C SER A 50 1.27 -22.16 -6.83
N ALA A 51 0.64 -22.03 -5.66
CA ALA A 51 -0.80 -21.78 -5.62
C ALA A 51 -1.10 -20.55 -6.48
N PRO A 52 -2.23 -20.51 -7.21
CA PRO A 52 -2.63 -19.31 -7.93
C PRO A 52 -2.55 -18.13 -6.97
N TYR A 53 -1.84 -17.07 -7.37
CA TYR A 53 -1.82 -15.83 -6.61
C TYR A 53 -3.28 -15.41 -6.44
N LYS A 54 -3.81 -15.58 -5.22
CA LYS A 54 -5.09 -15.03 -4.82
C LYS A 54 -4.75 -13.65 -4.32
N PRO A 55 -4.91 -12.61 -5.14
CA PRO A 55 -4.49 -11.31 -4.74
C PRO A 55 -5.41 -10.92 -3.55
N GLU A 56 -4.83 -10.63 -2.38
CA GLU A 56 -5.51 -9.95 -1.25
C GLU A 56 -6.08 -8.58 -1.67
N GLY A 57 -7.20 -8.60 -2.39
CA GLY A 57 -7.88 -7.42 -2.89
C GLY A 57 -8.96 -7.84 -3.89
N GLY A 58 -10.17 -7.42 -3.54
CA GLY A 58 -11.39 -7.36 -4.32
C GLY A 58 -11.82 -8.52 -5.24
N GLU A 59 -13.08 -8.90 -5.10
CA GLU A 59 -13.84 -9.41 -6.25
C GLU A 59 -13.80 -8.39 -7.42
N PRO A 60 -13.87 -8.87 -8.68
CA PRO A 60 -13.93 -8.02 -9.86
C PRO A 60 -15.03 -6.95 -9.75
N VAL A 61 -14.75 -5.74 -10.22
CA VAL A 61 -15.68 -4.60 -10.17
C VAL A 61 -16.35 -4.44 -11.53
N ARG A 62 -17.62 -4.81 -11.61
CA ARG A 62 -18.35 -5.04 -12.87
C ARG A 62 -19.13 -3.82 -13.35
N ASN A 63 -19.51 -2.94 -12.45
CA ASN A 63 -20.37 -1.81 -12.74
C ASN A 63 -19.99 -0.56 -11.93
N ARG A 64 -20.65 0.55 -12.26
CA ARG A 64 -20.43 1.87 -11.64
C ARG A 64 -20.68 1.82 -10.13
N ASP A 65 -21.77 1.19 -9.69
CA ASP A 65 -22.15 1.17 -8.27
C ASP A 65 -21.15 0.37 -7.43
N GLU A 66 -20.66 -0.75 -7.94
CA GLU A 66 -19.58 -1.52 -7.32
C GLU A 66 -18.27 -0.71 -7.24
N ALA A 67 -17.97 0.10 -8.25
CA ALA A 67 -16.80 0.98 -8.24
C ALA A 67 -16.92 2.07 -7.17
N ILE A 68 -18.11 2.68 -7.02
CA ILE A 68 -18.40 3.65 -5.96
C ILE A 68 -18.25 3.00 -4.59
N GLN A 69 -18.87 1.83 -4.37
CA GLN A 69 -18.77 1.11 -3.10
C GLN A 69 -17.33 0.75 -2.76
N ARG A 70 -16.54 0.32 -3.76
CA ARG A 70 -15.12 0.03 -3.60
C ARG A 70 -14.33 1.27 -3.20
N ALA A 71 -14.56 2.40 -3.87
CA ALA A 71 -13.89 3.65 -3.56
C ALA A 71 -14.22 4.12 -2.14
N LEU A 72 -15.49 4.06 -1.71
CA LEU A 72 -15.89 4.42 -0.35
C LEU A 72 -15.25 3.52 0.72
N LEU A 73 -15.12 2.23 0.44
CA LEU A 73 -14.43 1.30 1.33
C LEU A 73 -12.94 1.69 1.49
N ILE A 74 -12.25 1.96 0.38
CA ILE A 74 -10.86 2.43 0.39
C ILE A 74 -10.75 3.76 1.14
N GLU A 75 -11.63 4.70 0.82
CA GLU A 75 -11.66 6.04 1.39
C GLU A 75 -11.79 6.01 2.91
N SER A 76 -12.66 5.14 3.45
CA SER A 76 -12.85 5.01 4.91
C SER A 76 -11.59 4.64 5.69
N GLY A 77 -10.59 4.03 5.03
CA GLY A 77 -9.31 3.68 5.62
C GLY A 77 -8.15 4.61 5.23
N SER A 78 -8.36 5.56 4.32
CA SER A 78 -7.29 6.39 3.73
C SER A 78 -7.53 7.89 3.82
N ALA A 79 -8.77 8.35 3.96
CA ALA A 79 -9.09 9.77 4.07
C ALA A 79 -10.05 10.06 5.22
N VAL A 80 -9.88 11.23 5.84
CA VAL A 80 -10.76 11.79 6.85
C VAL A 80 -11.49 12.98 6.24
N ARG A 81 -12.79 13.11 6.51
CA ARG A 81 -13.60 14.25 6.10
C ARG A 81 -14.34 14.81 7.30
N GLU A 82 -14.60 16.12 7.28
CA GLU A 82 -15.44 16.76 8.30
C GLU A 82 -16.84 16.17 8.30
N GLN A 83 -17.40 15.93 7.10
CA GLN A 83 -18.67 15.25 6.93
C GLN A 83 -18.46 13.85 6.34
N PRO A 84 -18.90 12.79 7.04
CA PRO A 84 -18.83 11.43 6.52
C PRO A 84 -19.62 11.29 5.21
N LEU A 85 -19.08 10.53 4.25
CA LEU A 85 -19.77 10.19 3.02
C LEU A 85 -20.83 9.12 3.32
N THR A 86 -22.10 9.52 3.36
CA THR A 86 -23.22 8.58 3.47
C THR A 86 -23.87 8.32 2.12
N ARG A 87 -24.63 7.23 2.01
CA ARG A 87 -25.38 6.90 0.78
C ARG A 87 -26.38 7.98 0.44
N GLU A 88 -27.02 8.57 1.45
CA GLU A 88 -28.00 9.65 1.28
C GLU A 88 -27.34 10.92 0.74
N LEU A 89 -26.15 11.26 1.26
CA LEU A 89 -25.41 12.44 0.82
C LEU A 89 -24.94 12.29 -0.64
N LEU A 90 -24.50 11.09 -1.01
CA LEU A 90 -24.15 10.73 -2.39
C LEU A 90 -25.35 10.77 -3.34
N ALA A 91 -26.50 10.27 -2.88
CA ALA A 91 -27.74 10.30 -3.65
C ALA A 91 -28.29 11.73 -3.83
N ALA A 92 -28.09 12.59 -2.83
CA ALA A 92 -28.51 14.00 -2.89
C ALA A 92 -27.57 14.87 -3.73
N ASN A 93 -26.30 14.48 -3.87
CA ASN A 93 -25.27 15.26 -4.58
C ASN A 93 -24.58 14.41 -5.65
N LEU A 94 -25.25 14.25 -6.79
CA LEU A 94 -24.75 13.40 -7.88
C LEU A 94 -23.40 13.86 -8.45
N ASP A 95 -23.08 15.15 -8.35
CA ASP A 95 -21.80 15.71 -8.81
C ASP A 95 -20.63 15.47 -7.87
N MET A 96 -20.90 14.96 -6.66
CA MET A 96 -19.86 14.70 -5.67
C MET A 96 -18.99 13.49 -6.06
N VAL A 97 -19.52 12.57 -6.87
CA VAL A 97 -18.77 11.39 -7.33
C VAL A 97 -18.78 11.30 -8.84
N ILE A 98 -17.60 11.49 -9.43
CA ILE A 98 -17.34 11.24 -10.84
C ILE A 98 -16.82 9.81 -10.96
N VAL A 99 -17.42 9.04 -11.86
CA VAL A 99 -17.00 7.67 -12.16
C VAL A 99 -16.81 7.52 -13.66
N GLU A 100 -15.62 7.12 -14.04
CA GLU A 100 -15.23 6.90 -15.43
C GLU A 100 -14.62 5.51 -15.58
N ARG A 101 -14.81 4.93 -16.76
CA ARG A 101 -14.30 3.61 -17.11
C ARG A 101 -13.31 3.76 -18.24
N TYR A 102 -12.14 3.15 -18.09
CA TYR A 102 -11.12 3.12 -19.12
C TYR A 102 -10.80 1.68 -19.52
N ALA A 103 -10.46 1.48 -20.80
CA ALA A 103 -10.09 0.17 -21.29
C ALA A 103 -8.69 -0.24 -20.82
N THR A 104 -7.83 0.75 -20.53
CA THR A 104 -6.45 0.54 -20.09
C THR A 104 -6.06 1.50 -18.96
N ARG A 105 -5.04 1.13 -18.16
CA ARG A 105 -4.44 2.03 -17.16
C ARG A 105 -3.77 3.22 -17.82
N GLN A 106 -3.21 3.02 -19.02
CA GLN A 106 -2.53 4.09 -19.74
C GLN A 106 -3.51 5.18 -20.15
N GLU A 107 -4.68 4.83 -20.71
CA GLU A 107 -5.73 5.82 -21.03
C GLU A 107 -6.12 6.66 -19.81
N ALA A 108 -6.35 6.00 -18.66
CA ALA A 108 -6.65 6.71 -17.42
C ALA A 108 -5.49 7.64 -16.99
N SER A 109 -4.25 7.17 -17.14
CA SER A 109 -3.06 7.97 -16.83
C SER A 109 -2.89 9.17 -17.76
N ASP A 110 -3.18 9.01 -19.04
CA ASP A 110 -3.10 10.08 -20.03
C ASP A 110 -4.09 11.20 -19.71
N VAL A 111 -5.26 10.88 -19.13
CA VAL A 111 -6.27 11.88 -18.73
C VAL A 111 -5.93 12.54 -17.41
N TYR A 112 -5.45 11.78 -16.42
CA TYR A 112 -5.33 12.22 -15.03
C TYR A 112 -3.90 12.51 -14.56
N GLY A 113 -2.89 12.13 -15.35
CA GLY A 113 -1.47 12.33 -15.02
C GLY A 113 -0.94 11.41 -13.93
N PHE A 114 -1.36 10.14 -13.88
CA PHE A 114 -0.87 9.16 -12.88
C PHE A 114 0.57 8.64 -13.14
N GLY A 115 1.27 9.21 -14.12
CA GLY A 115 2.62 8.84 -14.50
C GLY A 115 2.68 7.69 -15.50
N THR A 116 3.89 7.29 -15.87
CA THR A 116 4.12 6.28 -16.90
C THR A 116 4.23 4.90 -16.29
N TRP A 117 3.39 3.97 -16.74
CA TRP A 117 3.48 2.56 -16.37
C TRP A 117 4.38 1.85 -17.38
N THR A 118 5.43 1.15 -16.93
CA THR A 118 6.43 0.56 -17.85
C THR A 118 6.15 -0.91 -18.19
N GLU A 119 5.29 -1.59 -17.44
CA GLU A 119 4.98 -3.00 -17.64
C GLU A 119 3.78 -3.19 -18.59
N PRO A 120 3.94 -3.85 -19.76
CA PRO A 120 2.88 -3.96 -20.77
C PRO A 120 1.59 -4.65 -20.26
N GLY A 121 1.73 -5.67 -19.41
CA GLY A 121 0.60 -6.38 -18.80
C GLY A 121 -0.18 -5.51 -17.81
N VAL A 122 0.49 -4.55 -17.18
CA VAL A 122 -0.09 -3.59 -16.24
C VAL A 122 -0.76 -2.45 -17.00
N MET A 123 -0.13 -1.92 -18.05
CA MET A 123 -0.68 -0.84 -18.89
C MET A 123 -2.05 -1.19 -19.47
N SER A 124 -2.20 -2.42 -19.98
CA SER A 124 -3.40 -2.89 -20.70
C SER A 124 -4.57 -3.28 -19.80
N GLU A 125 -4.45 -3.09 -18.48
CA GLU A 125 -5.51 -3.49 -17.56
C GLU A 125 -6.67 -2.48 -17.54
N PRO A 126 -7.92 -2.92 -17.69
CA PRO A 126 -9.08 -2.05 -17.61
C PRO A 126 -9.31 -1.58 -16.17
N VAL A 127 -9.64 -0.29 -16.01
CA VAL A 127 -9.78 0.36 -14.70
C VAL A 127 -11.06 1.19 -14.57
N TRP A 128 -11.48 1.37 -13.33
CA TRP A 128 -12.42 2.41 -12.92
C TRP A 128 -11.62 3.56 -12.32
N VAL A 129 -11.91 4.79 -12.74
CA VAL A 129 -11.44 5.99 -12.05
C VAL A 129 -12.63 6.57 -11.30
N VAL A 130 -12.51 6.67 -9.98
CA VAL A 130 -13.55 7.21 -9.10
C VAL A 130 -12.99 8.43 -8.39
N ARG A 131 -13.56 9.61 -8.64
CA ARG A 131 -13.20 10.84 -7.96
C ARG A 131 -14.31 11.27 -7.04
N ILE A 132 -13.97 11.45 -5.76
CA ILE A 132 -14.89 11.87 -4.72
C ILE A 132 -14.50 13.29 -4.29
N LYS A 133 -15.30 14.26 -4.73
CA LYS A 133 -15.09 15.70 -4.51
C LYS A 133 -15.33 16.11 -3.05
N GLY A 134 -14.89 17.30 -2.71
CA GLY A 134 -15.06 17.92 -1.40
C GLY A 134 -13.84 17.78 -0.52
N LYS A 135 -13.78 18.60 0.53
CA LYS A 135 -12.63 18.65 1.43
C LYS A 135 -12.39 17.29 2.07
N ALA A 136 -11.17 16.79 1.91
CA ALA A 136 -10.69 15.56 2.49
C ALA A 136 -9.24 15.73 2.94
N CYS A 137 -8.93 15.06 4.05
CA CYS A 137 -7.62 14.93 4.61
C CYS A 137 -7.11 13.52 4.29
N LEU A 138 -6.19 13.39 3.32
CA LEU A 138 -5.61 12.09 3.02
C LEU A 138 -4.52 11.76 4.05
N MET A 139 -4.67 10.61 4.70
CA MET A 139 -3.73 10.14 5.72
C MET A 139 -2.50 9.54 5.01
N THR A 140 -1.35 10.19 5.16
CA THR A 140 -0.09 9.63 4.66
C THR A 140 0.52 8.71 5.72
N VAL A 141 0.84 7.47 5.33
CA VAL A 141 1.59 6.57 6.20
C VAL A 141 3.03 7.08 6.19
N GLY A 142 3.50 7.60 7.33
CA GLY A 142 4.88 8.07 7.50
C GLY A 142 5.88 6.98 7.11
N GLY A 143 6.43 7.10 5.90
CA GLY A 143 7.05 6.01 5.16
C GLY A 143 8.47 6.33 4.72
N GLY A 144 9.33 6.70 5.67
CA GLY A 144 10.75 6.37 5.63
C GLY A 144 11.67 7.23 4.75
N TYR A 145 12.05 8.41 5.24
CA TYR A 145 13.44 8.91 5.27
C TYR A 145 13.63 9.91 6.44
N GLY A 146 13.00 9.65 7.59
CA GLY A 146 13.11 10.49 8.79
C GLY A 146 12.42 11.85 8.65
N PHE A 147 11.59 12.19 9.64
CA PHE A 147 10.99 13.52 9.87
C PHE A 147 9.65 13.89 9.20
N GLU A 148 8.88 12.96 8.61
CA GLU A 148 7.47 13.25 8.36
C GLU A 148 6.60 12.44 9.32
N GLU A 149 6.07 13.13 10.33
CA GLU A 149 4.94 12.64 11.13
C GLU A 149 3.81 12.23 10.17
N ALA A 150 3.03 11.20 10.53
CA ALA A 150 1.83 10.85 9.78
C ALA A 150 1.01 12.13 9.57
N GLY A 151 0.87 12.53 8.31
CA GLY A 151 0.45 13.86 7.93
C GLY A 151 -0.93 13.84 7.27
N CYS A 152 -1.61 14.97 7.38
CA CYS A 152 -2.83 15.25 6.66
C CYS A 152 -2.50 16.03 5.40
N VAL A 153 -2.78 15.48 4.22
CA VAL A 153 -2.75 16.25 2.98
C VAL A 153 -4.18 16.67 2.67
N GLU A 154 -4.49 17.94 2.93
CA GLU A 154 -5.79 18.53 2.58
C GLU A 154 -5.95 18.61 1.06
N SER A 155 -7.14 18.26 0.57
CA SER A 155 -7.51 18.41 -0.83
C SER A 155 -9.01 18.61 -1.01
N ASP A 156 -9.40 19.17 -2.17
CA ASP A 156 -10.77 19.32 -2.64
C ASP A 156 -11.34 18.06 -3.33
N GLY A 157 -10.69 16.92 -3.13
CA GLY A 157 -11.20 15.61 -3.46
C GLY A 157 -10.10 14.56 -3.49
N VAL A 158 -10.51 13.31 -3.66
CA VAL A 158 -9.58 12.19 -3.83
C VAL A 158 -10.00 11.38 -5.05
N THR A 159 -9.02 11.04 -5.89
CA THR A 159 -9.21 10.22 -7.08
C THR A 159 -8.57 8.84 -6.85
N TYR A 160 -9.36 7.80 -7.07
CA TYR A 160 -8.99 6.40 -6.92
C TYR A 160 -8.99 5.69 -8.27
N VAL A 161 -7.90 5.01 -8.60
CA VAL A 161 -7.82 4.13 -9.78
C VAL A 161 -7.94 2.69 -9.31
N ILE A 162 -9.01 2.03 -9.72
CA ILE A 162 -9.39 0.70 -9.23
C ILE A 162 -9.36 -0.28 -10.40
N SER A 163 -8.72 -1.44 -10.21
CA SER A 163 -8.75 -2.52 -11.19
C SER A 163 -10.18 -3.02 -11.43
N GLN A 164 -10.60 -3.14 -12.69
CA GLN A 164 -11.85 -3.84 -13.01
C GLN A 164 -11.74 -5.35 -12.76
N LYS A 165 -10.56 -5.94 -12.98
CA LYS A 165 -10.34 -7.39 -12.90
C LYS A 165 -10.29 -7.89 -11.47
N THR A 166 -9.71 -7.11 -10.57
CA THR A 166 -9.36 -7.55 -9.21
C THR A 166 -9.88 -6.58 -8.14
N GLY A 167 -10.51 -5.46 -8.49
CA GLY A 167 -11.03 -4.51 -7.51
C GLY A 167 -9.97 -3.85 -6.61
N TYR A 168 -8.70 -4.00 -6.94
CA TYR A 168 -7.59 -3.40 -6.22
C TYR A 168 -7.48 -1.90 -6.44
N LEU A 169 -7.05 -1.19 -5.41
CA LEU A 169 -6.50 0.15 -5.57
C LEU A 169 -5.15 0.07 -6.27
N LEU A 170 -5.03 0.76 -7.40
CA LEU A 170 -3.82 0.78 -8.24
C LEU A 170 -3.08 2.11 -8.11
N ALA A 171 -3.83 3.20 -7.94
CA ALA A 171 -3.30 4.52 -7.71
C ALA A 171 -4.32 5.35 -6.93
N MET A 172 -3.81 6.31 -6.17
CA MET A 172 -4.61 7.29 -5.44
C MET A 172 -3.93 8.64 -5.58
N SER A 173 -4.71 9.70 -5.77
CA SER A 173 -4.17 11.05 -5.86
C SER A 173 -5.16 12.08 -5.32
N THR A 174 -4.63 13.08 -4.64
CA THR A 174 -5.36 14.26 -4.16
C THR A 174 -5.35 15.41 -5.17
N SER A 175 -4.50 15.36 -6.20
CA SER A 175 -4.34 16.42 -7.20
C SER A 175 -4.77 16.00 -8.60
N ALA A 176 -5.09 14.73 -8.81
CA ALA A 176 -5.48 14.21 -10.12
C ALA A 176 -6.83 14.77 -10.55
N GLN A 177 -6.77 15.65 -11.55
CA GLN A 177 -7.90 16.18 -12.29
C GLN A 177 -7.72 15.87 -13.78
N PRO A 178 -8.82 15.74 -14.54
CA PRO A 178 -8.75 15.65 -16.00
C PRO A 178 -8.01 16.87 -16.56
N TRP A 179 -7.22 16.70 -17.62
CA TRP A 179 -6.54 17.82 -18.28
C TRP A 179 -7.45 18.99 -18.66
N SER A 180 -8.70 18.70 -19.04
CA SER A 180 -9.70 19.73 -19.37
C SER A 180 -10.05 20.64 -18.18
N GLU A 181 -10.07 20.11 -16.96
CA GLU A 181 -10.34 20.91 -15.77
C GLU A 181 -9.10 21.71 -15.35
N ARG A 182 -7.90 21.13 -15.50
CA ARG A 182 -6.63 21.82 -15.22
C ARG A 182 -6.47 23.09 -16.05
N LEU A 183 -6.75 22.99 -17.35
CA LEU A 183 -6.63 24.13 -18.28
C LEU A 183 -7.71 25.21 -18.08
N ALA A 184 -8.79 24.92 -17.36
CA ALA A 184 -9.86 25.87 -17.10
C ALA A 184 -9.67 26.68 -15.81
N GLY A 185 -8.70 26.29 -14.97
CA GLY A 185 -8.41 26.91 -13.68
C GLY A 185 -7.21 27.86 -13.67
N ASP A 186 -6.44 27.92 -14.76
CA ASP A 186 -5.31 28.84 -14.99
C ASP A 186 -5.76 30.08 -15.79
#